data_AF-I4HW19-F1
#
_entry.id   AF-I4HW19-F1
#
_cell.length_a   1.000
_cell.length_b   1.000
_cell.length_c   1.000
_cell.angle_alpha   90.00
_cell.angle_beta   90.00
_cell.angle_gamma   90.00
#
_symmetry.space_group_name_H-M   'P 1'
#
loop_
_entity.id
_entity.type
_entity.pdbx_description
1 polymer ?
#
loop_
_entity_poly.entity_id
_entity_poly.type
_entity_poly.pdbx_seq_one_letter_code
_entity_poly.pdbx_strand_id
1 'polypeptide(L)'
;MVICVMLPFLLPIAQTPPIVEIIRPVQVRPLPNQLDQVPVFNSNSPELLLGEGILLSTFPPQEKSFPSAHLNYAFQGRFDIFAHHIARGSFPDNLRTLYLGILLHNPSPNPVTVKILQGASYLSQPDAAFIDWLFSFLCGRKKNRDNFPEI
;
A
#
# COMPACT_ATOMS: atom_id res chain seq x y z
N MET A 1 46.78 24.21 60.10
CA MET A 1 46.49 24.38 58.66
C MET A 1 46.43 23.00 58.03
N VAL A 2 45.23 22.48 57.76
CA VAL A 2 45.07 21.19 57.07
C VAL A 2 44.83 21.51 55.60
N ILE A 3 45.77 21.12 54.74
CA ILE A 3 45.68 21.31 53.29
C ILE A 3 44.76 20.21 52.75
N CYS A 4 43.58 20.60 52.29
CA CYS A 4 42.63 19.72 51.61
C CYS A 4 43.07 19.57 50.15
N VAL A 5 43.65 18.43 49.80
CA VAL A 5 44.01 18.11 48.41
C VAL A 5 42.76 17.60 47.71
N MET A 6 42.13 18.46 46.90
CA MET A 6 41.05 18.07 46.01
C MET A 6 41.66 17.45 44.75
N LEU A 7 41.63 16.11 44.65
CA LEU A 7 41.96 15.40 43.43
C LEU A 7 40.81 15.61 42.40
N PRO A 8 41.08 16.05 41.16
CA PRO A 8 40.02 16.20 40.17
C PRO A 8 39.57 14.82 39.70
N PHE A 9 38.31 14.48 39.95
CA PHE A 9 37.64 13.33 39.37
C PHE A 9 37.45 13.58 37.87
N LEU A 10 38.29 12.97 37.03
CA LEU A 10 38.04 12.91 35.59
C LEU A 10 36.86 11.98 35.33
N LEU A 11 35.72 12.54 34.93
CA LEU A 11 34.58 11.76 34.44
C LEU A 11 34.94 11.17 33.06
N PRO A 12 34.77 9.86 32.84
CA PRO A 12 34.98 9.28 31.53
C PRO A 12 33.93 9.84 30.55
N ILE A 13 34.41 10.40 29.45
CA ILE A 13 33.56 10.85 28.34
C ILE A 13 32.97 9.60 27.69
N ALA A 14 31.64 9.44 27.74
CA ALA A 14 30.96 8.35 27.06
C ALA A 14 31.17 8.48 25.55
N GLN A 15 31.90 7.53 24.95
CA GLN A 15 32.07 7.46 23.51
C GLN A 15 30.78 6.90 22.88
N THR A 16 30.18 7.66 21.97
CA THR A 16 29.07 7.15 21.16
C THR A 16 29.55 5.95 20.37
N PRO A 17 28.89 4.77 20.46
CA PRO A 17 29.31 3.61 19.70
C PRO A 17 29.31 3.95 18.20
N PRO A 18 30.31 3.46 17.45
CA PRO A 18 30.36 3.70 16.01
C PRO A 18 29.09 3.16 15.36
N ILE A 19 28.52 3.92 14.43
CA ILE A 19 27.41 3.45 13.60
C ILE A 19 27.99 2.32 12.74
N VAL A 20 27.56 1.09 13.01
CA VAL A 20 27.93 -0.09 12.22
C VAL A 20 26.90 -0.26 11.12
N GLU A 21 27.33 -0.10 9.87
CA GLU A 21 26.50 -0.47 8.72
C GLU A 21 26.42 -1.99 8.63
N ILE A 22 25.21 -2.55 8.76
CA ILE A 22 24.96 -3.99 8.68
C ILE A 22 24.44 -4.30 7.27
N ILE A 23 25.35 -4.67 6.37
CA ILE A 23 24.98 -5.15 5.03
C ILE A 23 24.74 -6.65 5.14
N ARG A 24 23.50 -7.10 4.92
CA ARG A 24 23.16 -8.52 4.79
C ARG A 24 22.90 -8.84 3.32
N PRO A 25 23.60 -9.82 2.73
CA PRO A 25 23.27 -10.26 1.39
C PRO A 25 21.87 -10.90 1.39
N VAL A 26 20.96 -10.35 0.59
CA VAL A 26 19.63 -10.93 0.36
C VAL A 26 19.68 -11.72 -0.94
N GLN A 27 19.31 -13.00 -0.88
CA GLN A 27 19.14 -13.79 -2.09
C GLN A 27 17.75 -13.50 -2.68
N VAL A 28 17.70 -12.78 -3.80
CA VAL A 28 16.48 -12.67 -4.60
C VAL A 28 16.34 -13.96 -5.40
N ARG A 29 15.28 -14.71 -5.15
CA ARG A 29 14.93 -15.91 -5.94
C ARG A 29 13.80 -15.55 -6.89
N PRO A 30 13.85 -16.02 -8.15
CA PRO A 30 12.70 -15.87 -9.03
C PRO A 30 11.52 -16.64 -8.43
N LEU A 31 10.31 -16.12 -8.66
CA LEU A 31 9.12 -16.88 -8.35
C LEU A 31 9.16 -18.17 -9.20
N PRO A 32 8.91 -19.35 -8.61
CA PRO A 32 8.71 -20.53 -9.41
C PRO A 32 7.46 -20.30 -10.24
N ASN A 33 7.53 -20.57 -11.54
CA ASN A 33 6.49 -20.38 -12.57
C ASN A 33 6.53 -19.05 -13.33
N GLN A 34 5.65 -18.97 -14.33
CA GLN A 34 5.47 -17.81 -15.19
C GLN A 34 4.35 -16.92 -14.66
N LEU A 35 4.37 -15.66 -15.04
CA LEU A 35 3.23 -14.77 -14.82
C LEU A 35 2.02 -15.28 -15.62
N ASP A 36 0.83 -15.09 -15.07
CA ASP A 36 -0.41 -15.32 -15.80
C ASP A 36 -0.45 -14.42 -17.05
N GLN A 37 -1.04 -14.92 -18.13
CA GLN A 37 -1.25 -14.20 -19.37
C GLN A 37 -2.61 -13.50 -19.42
N VAL A 38 -3.50 -13.77 -18.46
CA VAL A 38 -4.79 -13.09 -18.35
C VAL A 38 -4.55 -11.61 -18.01
N PRO A 39 -5.00 -10.66 -18.86
CA PRO A 39 -4.89 -9.24 -18.56
C PRO A 39 -5.70 -8.87 -17.32
N VAL A 40 -5.14 -8.02 -16.47
CA VAL A 40 -5.80 -7.51 -15.26
C VAL A 40 -6.00 -6.01 -15.38
N PHE A 41 -7.25 -5.55 -15.34
CA PHE A 41 -7.57 -4.15 -15.10
C PHE A 41 -7.27 -3.84 -13.63
N ASN A 42 -6.11 -3.24 -13.36
CA ASN A 42 -5.61 -3.00 -12.01
C ASN A 42 -5.76 -1.51 -11.61
N SER A 43 -6.76 -1.22 -10.80
CA SER A 43 -7.01 0.11 -10.24
C SER A 43 -6.52 0.17 -8.79
N ASN A 44 -5.34 0.77 -8.59
CA ASN A 44 -4.73 0.96 -7.26
C ASN A 44 -4.18 2.39 -7.08
N SER A 45 -4.57 3.33 -7.93
CA SER A 45 -4.08 4.71 -7.88
C SER A 45 -5.19 5.68 -8.29
N PRO A 46 -5.42 6.76 -7.51
CA PRO A 46 -4.82 7.02 -6.20
C PRO A 46 -5.29 6.00 -5.15
N GLU A 47 -4.42 5.62 -4.21
CA GLU A 47 -4.77 4.70 -3.13
C GLU A 47 -5.87 5.30 -2.22
N LEU A 48 -5.77 6.61 -1.92
CA LEU A 48 -6.71 7.35 -1.11
C LEU A 48 -7.70 8.13 -1.99
N LEU A 49 -9.00 7.86 -1.82
CA LEU A 49 -10.06 8.58 -2.53
C LEU A 49 -10.63 9.70 -1.65
N LEU A 50 -10.44 10.93 -2.11
CA LEU A 50 -10.94 12.14 -1.44
C LEU A 50 -12.27 12.64 -2.04
N GLY A 51 -12.61 12.19 -3.25
CA GLY A 51 -13.79 12.58 -3.99
C GLY A 51 -14.13 11.58 -5.10
N GLU A 52 -15.18 11.90 -5.85
CA GLU A 52 -15.67 11.11 -6.98
C GLU A 52 -14.85 11.35 -8.26
N GLY A 53 -14.87 10.37 -9.17
CA GLY A 53 -14.20 10.50 -10.46
C GLY A 53 -13.91 9.16 -11.13
N ILE A 54 -13.20 9.23 -12.25
CA ILE A 54 -12.71 8.06 -12.98
C ILE A 54 -11.34 7.69 -12.40
N LEU A 55 -11.22 6.46 -11.88
CA LEU A 55 -9.98 5.97 -11.27
C LEU A 55 -9.00 5.44 -12.31
N LEU A 56 -9.51 4.70 -13.30
CA LEU A 56 -8.74 4.14 -14.39
C LEU A 56 -9.63 4.05 -15.63
N SER A 57 -9.06 4.33 -16.80
CA SER A 57 -9.77 4.17 -18.06
C SER A 57 -8.88 3.55 -19.12
N THR A 58 -9.42 2.59 -19.85
CA THR A 58 -8.79 2.00 -21.03
C THR A 58 -9.49 2.39 -22.33
N PHE A 59 -10.43 3.34 -22.27
CA PHE A 59 -11.15 3.80 -23.44
C PHE A 59 -10.21 4.48 -24.45
N PRO A 60 -10.62 4.60 -25.72
CA PRO A 60 -9.87 5.40 -26.66
C PRO A 60 -9.79 6.88 -26.19
N PRO A 61 -8.64 7.55 -26.38
CA PRO A 61 -8.41 8.91 -25.89
C PRO A 61 -9.12 9.97 -26.75
N GLN A 62 -9.61 9.61 -27.94
CA GLN A 62 -10.30 10.51 -28.85
C GLN A 62 -11.56 11.08 -28.19
N GLU A 63 -11.76 12.39 -28.37
CA GLU A 63 -12.93 13.12 -27.86
C GLU A 63 -13.05 13.15 -26.31
N LYS A 64 -11.99 12.76 -25.59
CA LYS A 64 -11.93 12.87 -24.13
C LYS A 64 -11.32 14.20 -23.70
N SER A 65 -11.82 14.77 -22.60
CA SER A 65 -11.29 16.02 -22.05
C SER A 65 -9.82 15.91 -21.60
N PHE A 66 -9.39 14.72 -21.17
CA PHE A 66 -8.02 14.43 -20.75
C PHE A 66 -7.47 13.19 -21.48
N PRO A 67 -7.08 13.31 -22.77
CA PRO A 67 -6.67 12.16 -23.58
C PRO A 67 -5.56 11.29 -22.95
N SER A 68 -4.61 11.91 -22.24
CA SER A 68 -3.51 11.20 -21.57
C SER A 68 -3.94 10.35 -20.37
N ALA A 69 -5.15 10.53 -19.84
CA ALA A 69 -5.69 9.74 -18.73
C ALA A 69 -6.30 8.40 -19.18
N HIS A 70 -6.26 8.10 -20.48
CA HIS A 70 -6.88 6.91 -21.06
C HIS A 70 -5.81 5.99 -21.68
N LEU A 71 -5.73 4.75 -21.19
CA LEU A 71 -4.70 3.79 -21.58
C LEU A 71 -4.88 3.22 -23.00
N ASN A 72 -6.02 3.48 -23.66
CA ASN A 72 -6.32 2.99 -25.01
C ASN A 72 -6.07 1.48 -25.18
N TYR A 73 -6.67 0.67 -24.32
CA TYR A 73 -6.48 -0.77 -24.29
C TYR A 73 -7.81 -1.52 -24.36
N ALA A 74 -7.97 -2.36 -25.39
CA ALA A 74 -9.15 -3.17 -25.59
C ALA A 74 -8.95 -4.58 -25.03
N PHE A 75 -9.77 -4.97 -24.06
CA PHE A 75 -9.79 -6.34 -23.55
C PHE A 75 -10.47 -7.27 -24.55
N GLN A 76 -9.85 -8.43 -24.80
CA GLN A 76 -10.38 -9.48 -25.66
C GLN A 76 -10.32 -10.82 -24.92
N GLY A 77 -11.42 -11.57 -24.93
CA GLY A 77 -11.53 -12.84 -24.21
C GLY A 77 -11.60 -12.64 -22.69
N ARG A 78 -10.89 -13.50 -21.95
CA ARG A 78 -10.87 -13.47 -20.48
C ARG A 78 -9.96 -12.33 -19.99
N PHE A 79 -10.46 -11.56 -19.04
CA PHE A 79 -9.70 -10.57 -18.29
C PHE A 79 -10.23 -10.52 -16.86
N ASP A 80 -9.37 -10.10 -15.94
CA ASP A 80 -9.72 -9.93 -14.54
C ASP A 80 -9.76 -8.44 -14.16
N ILE A 81 -10.49 -8.11 -13.11
CA ILE A 81 -10.59 -6.75 -12.58
C ILE A 81 -10.15 -6.79 -11.13
N PHE A 82 -9.21 -5.90 -10.78
CA PHE A 82 -8.76 -5.68 -9.42
C PHE A 82 -8.86 -4.20 -9.09
N ALA A 83 -9.50 -3.89 -7.97
CA ALA A 83 -9.59 -2.53 -7.45
C ALA A 83 -9.26 -2.54 -5.96
N HIS A 84 -8.35 -1.67 -5.55
CA HIS A 84 -8.00 -1.45 -4.15
C HIS A 84 -7.92 0.05 -3.91
N HIS A 85 -8.81 0.56 -3.05
CA HIS A 85 -8.87 1.97 -2.70
C HIS A 85 -9.36 2.13 -1.27
N ILE A 86 -8.86 3.18 -0.61
CA ILE A 86 -9.25 3.59 0.73
C ILE A 86 -10.15 4.81 0.58
N ALA A 87 -11.41 4.69 0.98
CA ALA A 87 -12.32 5.83 1.10
C ALA A 87 -12.29 6.37 2.52
N ARG A 88 -11.41 7.34 2.78
CA ARG A 88 -11.33 8.04 4.07
C ARG A 88 -12.05 9.37 3.96
N GLY A 89 -12.97 9.66 4.89
CA GLY A 89 -13.49 11.02 5.03
C GLY A 89 -12.44 11.97 5.60
N SER A 90 -12.65 13.28 5.44
CA SER A 90 -11.70 14.31 5.91
C SER A 90 -11.53 14.37 7.44
N PHE A 91 -12.40 13.69 8.20
CA PHE A 91 -12.41 13.66 9.66
C PHE A 91 -12.53 12.21 10.15
N PRO A 92 -12.01 11.87 11.36
CA PRO A 92 -11.99 10.50 11.88
C PRO A 92 -13.35 9.79 11.90
N ASP A 93 -14.43 10.54 12.14
CA ASP A 93 -15.80 10.00 12.24
C ASP A 93 -16.56 10.00 10.90
N ASN A 94 -15.93 10.47 9.83
CA ASN A 94 -16.55 10.54 8.50
C ASN A 94 -16.31 9.24 7.73
N LEU A 95 -17.13 8.24 8.04
CA LEU A 95 -17.20 6.99 7.29
C LEU A 95 -17.83 7.27 5.93
N ARG A 96 -17.06 7.12 4.85
CA ARG A 96 -17.57 7.24 3.48
C ARG A 96 -17.70 5.86 2.86
N THR A 97 -18.90 5.54 2.40
CA THR A 97 -19.13 4.37 1.55
C THR A 97 -18.55 4.63 0.17
N LEU A 98 -17.67 3.74 -0.29
CA LEU A 98 -17.19 3.75 -1.67
C LEU A 98 -18.18 3.00 -2.56
N TYR A 99 -18.70 3.68 -3.58
CA TYR A 99 -19.42 3.04 -4.68
C TYR A 99 -18.47 2.91 -5.86
N LEU A 100 -18.24 1.68 -6.31
CA LEU A 100 -17.40 1.40 -7.48
C LEU A 100 -18.27 0.94 -8.65
N GLY A 101 -18.20 1.66 -9.76
CA GLY A 101 -18.87 1.32 -11.01
C GLY A 101 -17.86 0.89 -12.07
N ILE A 102 -18.24 -0.11 -12.87
CA ILE A 102 -17.45 -0.56 -14.04
C ILE A 102 -18.30 -0.28 -15.28
N LEU A 103 -17.79 0.57 -16.17
CA LEU A 103 -18.41 0.86 -17.46
C LEU A 103 -17.71 0.07 -18.55
N LEU A 104 -18.48 -0.68 -19.33
CA LEU A 104 -18.00 -1.45 -20.47
C LEU A 104 -18.47 -0.80 -21.76
N HIS A 105 -17.58 -0.73 -22.75
CA HIS A 105 -17.90 -0.26 -24.09
C HIS A 105 -17.50 -1.35 -25.10
N ASN A 106 -18.44 -1.71 -25.97
CA ASN A 106 -18.18 -2.56 -27.11
C ASN A 106 -18.07 -1.69 -28.37
N PRO A 107 -16.88 -1.49 -28.95
CA PRO A 107 -16.71 -0.71 -30.17
C PRO A 107 -17.10 -1.47 -31.44
N SER A 108 -17.36 -2.77 -31.34
CA SER A 108 -17.75 -3.62 -32.47
C SER A 108 -19.22 -3.45 -32.84
N PRO A 109 -19.60 -3.57 -34.13
CA PRO A 109 -20.99 -3.62 -34.55
C PRO A 109 -21.69 -4.92 -34.12
N ASN A 110 -20.94 -5.95 -33.73
CA ASN A 110 -21.48 -7.22 -33.29
C ASN A 110 -21.77 -7.21 -31.78
N PRO A 111 -22.91 -7.75 -31.33
CA PRO A 111 -23.20 -7.91 -29.91
C PRO A 111 -22.14 -8.77 -29.20
N VAL A 112 -21.78 -8.37 -27.98
CA VAL A 112 -20.87 -9.12 -27.10
C VAL A 112 -21.62 -9.50 -25.83
N THR A 113 -21.42 -10.73 -25.36
CA THR A 113 -21.93 -11.19 -24.07
C THR A 113 -20.83 -11.13 -23.03
N VAL A 114 -21.09 -10.44 -21.92
CA VAL A 114 -20.20 -10.40 -20.77
C VAL A 114 -20.68 -11.42 -19.74
N LYS A 115 -19.78 -12.29 -19.28
CA LYS A 115 -20.06 -13.28 -18.24
C LYS A 115 -19.22 -12.97 -17.01
N ILE A 116 -19.87 -12.82 -15.86
CA ILE A 116 -19.20 -12.71 -14.57
C ILE A 116 -18.96 -14.14 -14.08
N LEU A 117 -17.70 -14.57 -14.06
CA LEU A 117 -17.34 -15.93 -13.64
C LEU A 117 -17.29 -16.06 -12.12
N GLN A 118 -16.71 -15.07 -11.45
CA GLN A 118 -16.55 -15.00 -10.01
C GLN A 118 -16.34 -13.54 -9.58
N GLY A 119 -16.57 -13.26 -8.30
CA GLY A 119 -16.31 -11.96 -7.70
C GLY A 119 -16.31 -12.04 -6.18
N ALA A 120 -15.49 -11.20 -5.56
CA ALA A 120 -15.43 -11.05 -4.11
C ALA A 120 -15.12 -9.60 -3.76
N SER A 121 -15.61 -9.15 -2.60
CA SER A 121 -15.35 -7.83 -2.04
C SER A 121 -15.19 -7.94 -0.54
N TYR A 122 -14.23 -7.21 0.02
CA TYR A 122 -13.95 -7.19 1.45
C TYR A 122 -13.67 -5.77 1.92
N LEU A 123 -14.11 -5.44 3.13
CA LEU A 123 -13.70 -4.23 3.82
C LEU A 123 -12.38 -4.49 4.52
N SER A 124 -11.37 -3.68 4.24
CA SER A 124 -10.06 -3.81 4.88
C SER A 124 -10.04 -3.25 6.30
N GLN A 125 -10.97 -2.35 6.66
CA GLN A 125 -11.08 -1.80 8.00
C GLN A 125 -12.51 -2.01 8.55
N PRO A 126 -12.64 -2.47 9.80
CA PRO A 126 -11.58 -2.90 10.73
C PRO A 126 -11.05 -4.33 10.46
N ASP A 127 -11.63 -5.04 9.50
CA ASP A 127 -11.59 -6.51 9.45
C ASP A 127 -10.29 -7.12 8.91
N ALA A 128 -9.44 -6.35 8.22
CA ALA A 128 -8.08 -6.77 7.91
C ALA A 128 -7.13 -6.07 8.87
N ALA A 129 -6.59 -6.84 9.83
CA ALA A 129 -5.58 -6.33 10.74
C ALA A 129 -4.35 -5.88 9.94
N PHE A 130 -4.27 -4.58 9.64
CA PHE A 130 -2.97 -3.93 9.51
C PHE A 130 -2.36 -4.02 10.90
N ILE A 131 -1.65 -5.11 11.14
CA ILE A 131 -0.87 -5.33 12.35
C ILE A 131 0.12 -4.14 12.41
N ASP A 132 -0.08 -3.22 13.36
CA ASP A 132 0.73 -2.02 13.61
C ASP A 132 2.25 -2.28 13.72
N TRP A 133 2.64 -3.54 13.85
CA TRP A 133 4.02 -3.97 14.01
C TRP A 133 4.91 -3.73 12.79
N LEU A 134 4.36 -3.52 11.58
CA LEU A 134 5.19 -3.29 10.38
C LEU A 134 5.99 -1.98 10.45
N PHE A 135 5.52 -0.97 11.18
CA PHE A 135 6.25 0.30 11.35
C PHE A 135 7.25 0.31 12.52
N SER A 136 7.23 -0.70 13.41
CA SER A 136 8.16 -0.73 14.55
C SER A 136 9.58 -1.16 14.19
N PHE A 137 9.83 -1.65 12.97
CA PHE A 137 11.17 -2.06 12.55
C PHE A 137 12.03 -0.94 11.91
N LEU A 138 11.46 0.25 11.66
CA LEU A 138 12.19 1.37 11.04
C LEU A 138 12.37 2.60 11.92
N CYS A 139 11.86 2.60 13.15
CA CYS A 139 12.14 3.67 14.10
C CYS A 139 12.44 3.09 15.48
N GLY A 140 13.73 3.08 15.84
CA GLY A 140 14.18 2.67 17.16
C GLY A 140 13.57 3.56 18.24
N ARG A 141 12.46 3.12 18.83
CA ARG A 141 12.03 3.58 20.15
C ARG A 141 12.27 2.47 21.15
N LYS A 142 13.16 2.78 22.10
CA LYS A 142 13.35 2.09 23.38
C LYS A 142 11.97 1.88 24.03
N LYS A 143 11.42 0.68 23.94
CA LYS A 143 10.30 0.27 24.80
C LYS A 143 10.91 -0.50 25.96
N ASN A 144 10.84 0.08 27.15
CA ASN A 144 11.12 -0.60 28.41
C ASN A 144 10.38 -1.94 28.39
N ARG A 145 11.15 -3.03 28.50
CA ARG A 145 10.60 -4.32 28.90
C ARG A 145 10.26 -4.17 30.35
N ASP A 146 8.97 -4.12 30.67
CA ASP A 146 8.41 -4.62 31.92
C ASP A 146 6.94 -4.95 31.64
N ASN A 147 6.55 -6.17 32.01
CA ASN A 147 5.21 -6.75 32.02
C ASN A 147 4.59 -7.19 30.68
N PHE A 148 4.74 -8.48 30.39
CA PHE A 148 3.66 -9.31 29.86
C PHE A 148 3.36 -10.42 30.88
N PRO A 149 2.10 -10.64 31.28
CA PRO A 149 1.71 -11.86 31.97
C PRO A 149 1.60 -13.00 30.94
N GLU A 150 2.07 -14.19 31.32
CA GLU A 150 1.84 -15.42 30.57
C GLU A 150 0.34 -15.76 30.51
N ILE A 151 -0.16 -16.00 29.29
CA ILE A 151 -1.26 -16.92 28.99
C ILE A 151 -0.89 -17.64 27.69
#